data_AF-A0A5N8UM18-F1
#
_entry.id   AF-A0A5N8UM18-F1
#
_cell.length_a   1.000
_cell.length_b   1.000
_cell.length_c   1.000
_cell.angle_alpha   90.00
_cell.angle_beta   90.00
_cell.angle_gamma   90.00
#
_symmetry.space_group_name_H-M   'P 1'
#
loop_
_entity.id
_entity.type
_entity.pdbx_description
1 polymer ?
#
loop_
_entity_poly.entity_id
_entity_poly.type
_entity_poly.pdbx_seq_one_letter_code
_entity_poly.pdbx_strand_id
1 'polypeptide(L)'
;MEIFESLLRGFNTDIVNSVIIISMAIVFWAGLWFTKKAQRVEFVQYVPTLLTTMGIFGTFLGIVLGLLEFNQLDIEASIPPLLEGLKTAFITSLAGIFTSLVFKTLSTFSFLKPKQVEDSISQATPEAILGAMQAQVAETKILRNAMVGNEESTLFGQLKILRGDINDNAKLSVKNAQEQATKQQEIFEAFSEKLWLKLHDFADTLSKSATEQVIEALKQVITDFNNNLTEQFGENFKQLNEAVHKLVDWQENYKLQLEQMQQQYAQGVEAITATESSVAHISEQTKVIPESMNELKGVMEVNQHQLAELERHLEAFKLMRDEAIKAVPEIREQVQNTVNDISAAVSTASEHYKLLLSESDDYIKAHVKTSNELLEKFASETEKGITSVGNRLIDSSELISKNIDTAANEFTDNTARTNQSLQTSSDVLQSQTEVIKQHLHDAVSDLNSTMRDMIEKLVADAKDMTSTMKEANQNLVTDTEQVRDTVIKSAEKLQQRLNEVIDDAATQQINQAKRTFDAMEEQVKQQVGLTGEAVDSQLKLIDTAMQQEINRVMNEMGQALAQVSGKFVEDYVKLTNAMNEIVNQRVA
;
A
#
# COMPACT_ATOMS: atom_id res chain seq x y z
N MET A 1 26.26 2.28 36.11
CA MET A 1 24.79 2.32 35.90
C MET A 1 24.13 1.06 36.43
N GLU A 2 24.59 -0.14 36.05
CA GLU A 2 23.98 -1.43 36.46
C GLU A 2 23.89 -1.66 37.98
N ILE A 3 24.87 -1.22 38.77
CA ILE A 3 24.82 -1.32 40.26
C ILE A 3 23.69 -0.45 40.84
N PHE A 4 23.51 0.74 40.27
CA PHE A 4 22.51 1.71 40.72
C PHE A 4 21.10 1.27 40.30
N GLU A 5 20.99 0.71 39.10
CA GLU A 5 19.76 0.12 38.58
C GLU A 5 19.33 -1.13 39.36
N SER A 6 20.28 -2.00 39.72
CA SER A 6 20.03 -3.19 40.56
C SER A 6 19.55 -2.82 41.97
N LEU A 7 20.13 -1.77 42.56
CA LEU A 7 19.65 -1.21 43.83
C LEU A 7 18.22 -0.65 43.72
N LEU A 8 17.92 0.07 42.63
CA LEU A 8 16.61 0.68 42.40
C LEU A 8 15.49 -0.35 42.14
N ARG A 9 15.79 -1.45 41.45
CA ARG A 9 14.84 -2.56 41.20
C ARG A 9 14.41 -3.31 42.46
N GLY A 10 15.15 -3.17 43.57
CA GLY A 10 14.78 -3.76 44.87
C GLY A 10 13.75 -2.95 45.66
N PHE A 11 13.41 -1.73 45.22
CA PHE A 11 12.49 -0.85 45.92
C PHE A 11 11.11 -0.82 45.26
N ASN A 12 10.08 -1.03 46.06
CA ASN A 12 8.70 -0.82 45.63
C ASN A 12 8.37 0.69 45.63
N THR A 13 7.83 1.17 44.52
CA THR A 13 7.44 2.57 44.27
C THR A 13 6.54 3.15 45.38
N ASP A 14 5.63 2.38 45.95
CA ASP A 14 4.73 2.82 47.02
C ASP A 14 5.45 3.06 48.35
N ILE A 15 6.44 2.20 48.65
CA ILE A 15 7.24 2.30 49.88
C ILE A 15 8.13 3.54 49.83
N VAL A 16 8.78 3.77 48.68
CA VAL A 16 9.68 4.92 48.49
C VAL A 16 8.91 6.24 48.60
N ASN A 17 7.76 6.34 47.93
CA ASN A 17 6.93 7.54 47.99
C ASN A 17 6.39 7.79 49.41
N SER A 18 6.00 6.74 50.13
CA SER A 18 5.54 6.84 51.52
C SER A 18 6.65 7.35 52.46
N VAL A 19 7.88 6.86 52.31
CA VAL A 19 9.04 7.32 53.09
C VAL A 19 9.33 8.80 52.84
N ILE A 20 9.25 9.25 51.58
CA ILE A 20 9.47 10.65 51.21
C ILE A 20 8.40 11.54 51.85
N ILE A 21 7.12 11.17 51.80
CA ILE A 21 6.04 11.95 52.45
C ILE A 21 6.24 12.03 53.97
N ILE A 22 6.61 10.93 54.62
CA ILE A 22 6.88 10.91 56.07
C ILE A 22 8.06 11.85 56.41
N SER A 23 9.12 11.81 55.63
CA SER A 23 10.28 12.68 55.84
C SER A 23 9.97 14.16 55.63
N MET A 24 9.10 14.51 54.66
CA MET A 24 8.57 15.87 54.51
C MET A 24 7.78 16.31 55.75
N ALA A 25 6.93 15.43 56.30
CA ALA A 25 6.19 15.73 57.52
C ALA A 25 7.13 16.00 58.70
N ILE A 26 8.23 15.25 58.83
CA ILE A 26 9.26 15.48 59.86
C ILE A 26 9.91 16.86 59.67
N VAL A 27 10.32 17.21 58.45
CA VAL A 27 10.94 18.51 58.13
C VAL A 27 9.97 19.66 58.43
N PHE A 28 8.70 19.51 58.08
CA PHE A 28 7.65 20.50 58.34
C PHE A 28 7.45 20.74 59.85
N TRP A 29 7.30 19.67 60.64
CA TRP A 29 7.13 19.78 62.09
C TRP A 29 8.39 20.29 62.80
N ALA A 30 9.59 19.86 62.38
CA ALA A 30 10.85 20.36 62.89
C ALA A 30 11.02 21.87 62.61
N GLY A 31 10.66 22.31 61.40
CA GLY A 31 10.64 23.73 61.04
C GLY A 31 9.72 24.55 61.95
N LEU A 32 8.50 24.07 62.21
CA LEU A 32 7.56 24.76 63.11
C LEU A 32 8.08 24.83 64.54
N TRP A 33 8.71 23.75 65.02
CA TRP A 33 9.30 23.70 66.36
C TRP A 33 10.45 24.70 66.53
N PHE A 34 11.36 24.78 65.56
CA PHE A 34 12.48 25.74 65.59
C PHE A 34 12.02 27.19 65.42
N THR A 35 10.97 27.43 64.63
CA THR A 35 10.33 28.75 64.51
C THR A 35 9.79 29.21 65.86
N LYS A 36 9.13 28.32 66.62
CA LYS A 36 8.56 28.62 67.94
C LYS A 36 9.62 28.85 69.03
N LYS A 37 10.80 28.22 68.91
CA LYS A 37 11.92 28.37 69.85
C LYS A 37 12.89 29.51 69.51
N ALA A 38 12.69 30.22 68.39
CA ALA A 38 13.60 31.25 67.88
C ALA A 38 15.06 30.78 67.77
N GLN A 39 15.27 29.51 67.44
CA GLN A 39 16.59 28.90 67.24
C GLN A 39 16.76 28.51 65.77
N ARG A 40 17.99 28.57 65.25
CA ARG A 40 18.33 28.19 63.85
C ARG A 40 17.47 28.91 62.80
N VAL A 41 17.48 30.24 62.82
CA VAL A 41 16.70 31.10 61.89
C VAL A 41 16.98 30.80 60.42
N GLU A 42 18.23 30.51 60.06
CA GLU A 42 18.62 30.12 58.70
C GLU A 42 17.93 28.81 58.24
N PHE A 43 17.82 27.81 59.14
CA PHE A 43 17.13 26.56 58.82
C PHE A 43 15.63 26.80 58.57
N VAL A 44 14.99 27.60 59.41
CA VAL A 44 13.56 27.94 59.27
C VAL A 44 13.28 28.65 57.94
N GLN A 45 14.18 29.55 57.50
CA GLN A 45 14.06 30.22 56.20
C GLN A 45 14.25 29.25 55.02
N TYR A 46 15.03 28.18 55.22
CA TYR A 46 15.31 27.17 54.19
C TYR A 46 14.26 26.05 54.09
N VAL A 47 13.48 25.77 55.16
CA VAL A 47 12.49 24.68 55.21
C VAL A 47 11.51 24.65 54.03
N PRO A 48 10.90 25.78 53.59
CA PRO A 48 10.04 25.77 52.40
C PRO A 48 10.76 25.28 51.14
N THR A 49 11.96 25.79 50.88
CA THR A 49 12.76 25.37 49.73
C THR A 49 13.09 23.89 49.82
N LEU A 50 13.47 23.40 51.00
CA LEU A 50 13.75 21.98 51.24
C LEU A 50 12.54 21.07 50.97
N LEU A 51 11.34 21.43 51.46
CA LEU A 51 10.10 20.68 51.21
C LEU A 51 9.74 20.63 49.73
N THR A 52 9.96 21.72 49.01
CA THR A 52 9.68 21.81 47.56
C THR A 52 10.67 20.95 46.77
N THR A 53 11.97 21.04 47.07
CA THR A 53 13.03 20.23 46.45
C THR A 53 12.85 18.74 46.74
N MET A 54 12.41 18.39 47.94
CA MET A 54 12.10 17.00 48.31
C MET A 54 10.91 16.44 47.52
N GLY A 55 9.93 17.30 47.18
CA GLY A 55 8.79 16.95 46.32
C GLY A 55 9.20 16.70 44.88
N ILE A 56 10.04 17.57 44.34
CA ILE A 56 10.62 17.43 42.99
C ILE A 56 11.44 16.13 42.92
N PHE A 57 12.29 15.87 43.92
CA PHE A 57 13.10 14.66 44.01
C PHE A 57 12.24 13.39 44.02
N GLY A 58 11.16 13.37 44.81
CA GLY A 58 10.22 12.24 44.86
C GLY A 58 9.55 11.96 43.51
N THR A 59 9.19 13.01 42.77
CA THR A 59 8.61 12.85 41.43
C THR A 59 9.61 12.24 40.43
N PHE A 60 10.84 12.74 40.40
CA PHE A 60 11.87 12.18 39.52
C PHE A 60 12.21 10.73 39.88
N LEU A 61 12.30 10.41 41.17
CA LEU A 61 12.58 9.05 41.62
C LEU A 61 11.43 8.08 41.27
N GLY A 62 10.17 8.50 41.44
CA GLY A 62 9.01 7.68 41.09
C GLY A 62 8.86 7.43 39.59
N ILE A 63 9.18 8.42 38.74
CA ILE A 63 9.19 8.24 37.28
C ILE A 63 10.29 7.26 36.86
N VAL A 64 11.48 7.36 37.45
CA VAL A 64 12.59 6.43 37.16
C VAL A 64 12.20 4.99 37.55
N LEU A 65 11.59 4.79 38.73
CA LEU A 65 11.14 3.46 39.16
C LEU A 65 10.04 2.90 38.24
N GLY A 66 9.08 3.71 37.81
CA GLY A 66 8.05 3.29 36.85
C GLY A 66 8.60 2.93 35.46
N LEU A 67 9.65 3.62 35.01
CA LEU A 67 10.32 3.31 33.74
C LEU A 67 11.20 2.05 33.81
N LEU A 68 11.69 1.66 34.98
CA LEU A 68 12.46 0.43 35.17
C LEU A 68 11.61 -0.84 35.07
N GLU A 69 10.31 -0.73 35.34
CA GLU A 69 9.33 -1.81 35.17
C GLU A 69 8.71 -1.83 33.76
N PHE A 70 9.02 -0.85 32.90
CA PHE A 70 8.46 -0.73 31.56
C PHE A 70 9.13 -1.69 30.57
N ASN A 71 8.36 -2.62 30.01
CA ASN A 71 8.81 -3.54 28.98
C ASN A 71 8.40 -3.07 27.58
N GLN A 72 9.37 -2.75 26.73
CA GLN A 72 9.14 -2.32 25.34
C GLN A 72 8.51 -3.41 24.45
N LEU A 73 8.65 -4.69 24.84
CA LEU A 73 8.10 -5.83 24.11
C LEU A 73 6.64 -6.15 24.48
N ASP A 74 6.15 -5.63 25.60
CA ASP A 74 4.78 -5.81 26.09
C ASP A 74 4.24 -4.51 26.68
N ILE A 75 3.93 -3.57 25.78
CA ILE A 75 3.50 -2.21 26.11
C ILE A 75 2.16 -2.23 26.86
N GLU A 76 1.25 -3.14 26.49
CA GLU A 76 -0.10 -3.20 27.05
C GLU A 76 -0.10 -3.62 28.53
N ALA A 77 0.77 -4.57 28.91
CA ALA A 77 0.97 -4.95 30.31
C ALA A 77 1.82 -3.93 31.10
N SER A 78 2.64 -3.13 30.43
CA SER A 78 3.56 -2.17 31.07
C SER A 78 2.95 -0.81 31.37
N ILE A 79 1.87 -0.42 30.69
CA ILE A 79 1.21 0.89 30.90
C ILE A 79 0.54 1.03 32.28
N PRO A 80 -0.25 0.06 32.79
CA PRO A 80 -0.91 0.20 34.09
C PRO A 80 0.03 0.46 35.28
N PRO A 81 1.12 -0.31 35.51
CA PRO A 81 2.05 -0.04 36.61
C PRO A 81 2.84 1.26 36.41
N LEU A 82 3.17 1.63 35.17
CA LEU A 82 3.79 2.93 34.87
C LEU A 82 2.88 4.10 35.26
N LEU A 83 1.59 4.03 34.92
CA LEU A 83 0.61 5.07 35.26
C LEU A 83 0.35 5.15 36.77
N GLU A 84 0.38 4.01 37.47
CA GLU A 84 0.24 3.95 38.93
C GLU A 84 1.46 4.57 39.65
N GLY A 85 2.68 4.24 39.21
CA GLY A 85 3.92 4.85 39.72
C GLY A 85 4.01 6.35 39.42
N LEU A 86 3.54 6.78 38.25
CA LEU A 86 3.48 8.18 37.86
C LEU A 86 2.43 8.95 38.70
N LYS A 87 1.25 8.36 38.95
CA LYS A 87 0.21 8.95 39.81
C LYS A 87 0.72 9.21 41.23
N THR A 88 1.42 8.25 41.83
CA THR A 88 1.99 8.41 43.18
C THR A 88 3.15 9.41 43.20
N ALA A 89 4.00 9.44 42.16
CA ALA A 89 5.07 10.42 41.98
C ALA A 89 4.57 11.88 41.84
N PHE A 90 3.39 12.10 41.26
CA PHE A 90 2.78 13.43 41.21
C PHE A 90 2.20 13.85 42.56
N ILE A 91 1.64 12.92 43.34
CA ILE A 91 1.09 13.20 44.68
C ILE A 91 2.21 13.64 45.64
N THR A 92 3.41 13.07 45.54
CA THR A 92 4.57 13.49 46.36
C THR A 92 5.04 14.91 46.03
N SER A 93 5.03 15.30 44.75
CA SER A 93 5.30 16.69 44.33
C SER A 93 4.28 17.66 44.91
N LEU A 94 3.00 17.31 44.76
CA LEU A 94 1.89 18.13 45.24
C LEU A 94 1.96 18.31 46.75
N ALA A 95 2.29 17.25 47.50
CA ALA A 95 2.50 17.31 48.94
C ALA A 95 3.68 18.24 49.32
N GLY A 96 4.81 18.18 48.59
CA GLY A 96 5.97 19.04 48.84
C GLY A 96 5.69 20.53 48.59
N ILE A 97 5.00 20.86 47.49
CA ILE A 97 4.59 22.23 47.18
C ILE A 97 3.54 22.73 48.17
N PHE A 98 2.55 21.89 48.49
CA PHE A 98 1.47 22.24 49.42
C PHE A 98 2.02 22.51 50.83
N THR A 99 2.84 21.61 51.37
CA THR A 99 3.45 21.79 52.70
C THR A 99 4.42 22.97 52.76
N SER A 100 5.16 23.25 51.67
CA SER A 100 6.01 24.44 51.53
C SER A 100 5.20 25.75 51.57
N LEU A 101 4.06 25.78 50.88
CA LEU A 101 3.15 26.94 50.87
C LEU A 101 2.50 27.17 52.23
N VAL A 102 2.02 26.09 52.87
CA VAL A 102 1.48 26.14 54.23
C VAL A 102 2.55 26.61 55.22
N PHE A 103 3.80 26.17 55.07
CA PHE A 103 4.89 26.63 55.95
C PHE A 103 5.19 28.13 55.76
N LYS A 104 5.32 28.61 54.51
CA LYS A 104 5.57 30.03 54.20
C LYS A 104 4.46 30.95 54.71
N THR A 105 3.21 30.52 54.55
CA THR A 105 2.06 31.29 55.05
C THR A 105 2.08 31.35 56.57
N LEU A 106 2.29 30.23 57.26
CA LEU A 106 2.41 30.18 58.73
C LEU A 106 3.60 30.98 59.26
N SER A 107 4.76 30.98 58.60
CA SER A 107 5.95 31.74 59.02
C SER A 107 5.84 33.25 58.77
N THR A 108 4.91 33.68 57.91
CA THR A 108 4.64 35.10 57.64
C THR A 108 3.69 35.72 58.68
N PHE A 109 2.81 34.93 59.31
CA PHE A 109 1.91 35.41 60.35
C PHE A 109 2.65 35.81 61.64
N SER A 110 2.20 36.91 62.27
CA SER A 110 2.87 37.59 63.38
C SER A 110 3.11 36.74 64.65
N PHE A 111 2.53 35.55 64.75
CA PHE A 111 2.73 34.62 65.87
C PHE A 111 4.10 33.88 65.81
N LEU A 112 4.80 33.93 64.66
CA LEU A 112 6.01 33.15 64.39
C LEU A 112 7.17 33.97 63.75
N LYS A 113 7.14 35.30 63.80
CA LYS A 113 8.20 36.16 63.22
C LYS A 113 9.52 36.08 64.03
N PRO A 114 10.68 35.86 63.39
CA PRO A 114 11.97 36.02 64.04
C PRO A 114 12.26 37.51 64.29
N LYS A 115 12.52 37.88 65.56
CA LYS A 115 12.87 39.25 65.97
C LYS A 115 14.26 39.60 65.41
N GLN A 116 14.36 40.59 64.52
CA GLN A 116 15.63 41.28 64.23
C GLN A 116 15.68 42.61 65.01
N VAL A 117 16.88 42.95 65.50
CA VAL A 117 17.17 44.12 66.34
C VAL A 117 17.91 45.15 65.48
N GLU A 118 17.41 46.38 65.41
CA GLU A 118 18.03 47.52 64.72
C GLU A 118 18.35 48.60 65.77
N ASP A 119 19.61 48.97 65.91
CA ASP A 119 20.09 50.04 66.81
C ASP A 119 20.14 51.39 66.07
N SER A 120 19.44 52.39 66.60
CA SER A 120 19.47 53.78 66.11
C SER A 120 20.31 54.67 67.02
N ILE A 121 21.35 55.33 66.50
CA ILE A 121 22.22 56.26 67.25
C ILE A 121 21.62 57.67 67.18
N SER A 122 21.39 58.29 68.34
CA SER A 122 20.87 59.64 68.53
C SER A 122 21.96 60.55 69.13
N GLN A 123 22.41 61.52 68.33
CA GLN A 123 23.27 62.68 68.60
C GLN A 123 24.61 62.69 67.87
N ALA A 124 24.79 63.72 67.02
CA ALA A 124 25.98 63.98 66.23
C ALA A 124 26.97 64.87 67.01
N THR A 125 28.04 64.27 67.52
CA THR A 125 29.21 65.01 68.03
C THR A 125 30.09 65.52 66.87
N PRO A 126 30.94 66.54 67.06
CA PRO A 126 31.89 67.01 66.04
C PRO A 126 32.77 65.88 65.49
N GLU A 127 33.19 64.91 66.31
CA GLU A 127 33.89 63.71 65.85
C GLU A 127 33.01 62.78 65.00
N ALA A 128 31.71 62.65 65.32
CA ALA A 128 30.78 61.89 64.50
C ALA A 128 30.51 62.56 63.14
N ILE A 129 30.48 63.90 63.10
CA ILE A 129 30.37 64.66 61.86
C ILE A 129 31.66 64.56 61.04
N LEU A 130 32.84 64.69 61.66
CA LEU A 130 34.12 64.50 60.97
C LEU A 130 34.28 63.07 60.44
N GLY A 131 33.89 62.07 61.24
CA GLY A 131 33.86 60.66 60.85
C GLY A 131 32.88 60.40 59.70
N ALA A 132 31.68 60.99 59.74
CA ALA A 132 30.72 60.91 58.65
C ALA A 132 31.21 61.62 57.38
N MET A 133 31.85 62.79 57.49
CA MET A 133 32.44 63.50 56.35
C MET A 133 33.62 62.73 55.76
N GLN A 134 34.48 62.12 56.58
CA GLN A 134 35.58 61.28 56.10
C GLN A 134 35.07 60.00 55.44
N ALA A 135 34.05 59.35 56.01
CA ALA A 135 33.38 58.21 55.39
C ALA A 135 32.73 58.61 54.05
N GLN A 136 32.09 59.78 53.98
CA GLN A 136 31.47 60.28 52.77
C GLN A 136 32.50 60.70 51.70
N VAL A 137 33.66 61.24 52.10
CA VAL A 137 34.79 61.52 51.20
C VAL A 137 35.38 60.20 50.67
N ALA A 138 35.48 59.16 51.49
CA ALA A 138 35.93 57.84 51.06
C ALA A 138 34.96 57.22 50.04
N GLU A 139 33.65 57.23 50.33
CA GLU A 139 32.62 56.71 49.43
C GLU A 139 32.52 57.50 48.12
N THR A 140 32.62 58.84 48.16
CA THR A 140 32.66 59.65 46.93
C THR A 140 33.93 59.42 46.11
N LYS A 141 35.06 59.08 46.73
CA LYS A 141 36.28 58.68 46.02
C LYS A 141 36.12 57.33 45.33
N ILE A 142 35.46 56.38 45.98
CA ILE A 142 35.12 55.07 45.40
C ILE A 142 34.17 55.28 44.21
N LEU A 143 33.14 56.12 44.37
CA LEU A 143 32.20 56.47 43.30
C LEU A 143 32.90 57.11 42.10
N ARG A 144 33.81 58.06 42.33
CA ARG A 144 34.63 58.69 41.28
C ARG A 144 35.48 57.65 40.56
N ASN A 145 36.13 56.75 41.30
CA ASN A 145 36.98 55.71 40.71
C ASN A 145 36.16 54.69 39.90
N ALA A 146 34.91 54.41 40.29
CA ALA A 146 33.99 53.58 39.53
C ALA A 146 33.49 54.23 38.23
N MET A 147 33.48 55.57 38.15
CA MET A 147 33.03 56.32 36.97
C MET A 147 34.16 56.75 36.01
N VAL A 148 35.35 57.12 36.52
CA VAL A 148 36.46 57.73 35.74
C VAL A 148 37.79 56.96 35.90
N GLY A 149 37.82 55.88 36.69
CA GLY A 149 39.00 55.04 36.86
C GLY A 149 39.37 54.24 35.61
N ASN A 150 40.20 53.20 35.80
CA ASN A 150 40.80 52.42 34.71
C ASN A 150 39.73 51.88 33.72
N GLU A 151 40.01 51.97 32.42
CA GLU A 151 39.04 51.73 31.33
C GLU A 151 38.39 50.34 31.31
N GLU A 152 38.84 49.35 32.09
CA GLU A 152 38.25 47.99 32.10
C GLU A 152 37.28 47.75 33.26
N SER A 153 37.40 48.49 34.36
CA SER A 153 36.63 48.26 35.59
C SER A 153 35.59 49.34 35.89
N THR A 154 35.48 50.35 35.03
CA THR A 154 34.42 51.36 35.09
C THR A 154 33.19 50.94 34.27
N LEU A 155 32.01 51.46 34.64
CA LEU A 155 30.77 51.20 33.88
C LEU A 155 30.88 51.69 32.42
N PHE A 156 31.55 52.82 32.20
CA PHE A 156 31.81 53.34 30.86
C PHE A 156 32.74 52.42 30.06
N GLY A 157 33.76 51.89 30.73
CA GLY A 157 34.67 50.88 30.21
C GLY A 157 33.97 49.60 29.73
N GLN A 158 33.15 49.01 30.60
CA GLN A 158 32.35 47.83 30.27
C GLN A 158 31.37 48.10 29.12
N LEU A 159 30.77 49.30 29.05
CA LEU A 159 29.88 49.68 27.96
C LEU A 159 30.63 49.82 26.61
N LYS A 160 31.85 50.35 26.64
CA LYS A 160 32.75 50.45 25.47
C LYS A 160 33.16 49.07 24.97
N ILE A 161 33.53 48.16 25.87
CA ILE A 161 33.86 46.76 25.54
C ILE A 161 32.65 46.04 24.97
N LEU A 162 31.49 46.13 25.62
CA LEU A 162 30.25 45.49 25.15
C LEU A 162 29.84 45.98 23.75
N ARG A 163 30.05 47.26 23.45
CA ARG A 163 29.80 47.81 22.13
C ARG A 163 30.82 47.32 21.08
N GLY A 164 32.07 47.11 21.48
CA GLY A 164 33.10 46.45 20.67
C GLY A 164 32.73 45.01 20.34
N ASP A 165 32.36 44.23 21.35
CA ASP A 165 31.98 42.82 21.22
C ASP A 165 30.74 42.64 20.34
N ILE A 166 29.72 43.50 20.49
CA ILE A 166 28.53 43.48 19.62
C ILE A 166 28.91 43.72 18.15
N ASN A 167 29.85 44.64 17.90
CA ASN A 167 30.26 44.99 16.55
C ASN A 167 31.12 43.89 15.89
N ASP A 168 32.03 43.30 16.65
CA ASP A 168 32.86 42.20 16.17
C ASP A 168 32.04 40.93 15.94
N ASN A 169 31.05 40.65 16.80
CA ASN A 169 30.14 39.53 16.63
C ASN A 169 29.20 39.73 15.42
N ALA A 170 28.70 40.95 15.19
CA ALA A 170 27.96 41.28 13.99
C ALA A 170 28.80 41.05 12.72
N LYS A 171 30.05 41.52 12.69
CA LYS A 171 30.98 41.25 11.57
C LYS A 171 31.26 39.77 11.35
N LEU A 172 31.50 39.01 12.42
CA LEU A 172 31.73 37.56 12.34
C LEU A 172 30.51 36.81 11.80
N SER A 173 29.31 37.17 12.25
CA SER A 173 28.07 36.56 11.76
C SER A 173 27.84 36.79 10.27
N VAL A 174 28.12 38.01 9.78
CA VAL A 174 28.04 38.36 8.35
C VAL A 174 29.08 37.60 7.54
N LYS A 175 30.32 37.50 8.03
CA LYS A 175 31.40 36.81 7.33
C LYS A 175 31.14 35.30 7.21
N ASN A 176 30.60 34.68 8.26
CA ASN A 176 30.22 33.27 8.25
C ASN A 176 29.03 33.01 7.31
N ALA A 177 28.02 33.88 7.30
CA ALA A 177 26.90 33.79 6.38
C ALA A 177 27.36 33.92 4.91
N GLN A 178 28.32 34.81 4.64
CA GLN A 178 28.93 34.98 3.31
C GLN A 178 29.62 33.69 2.85
N GLU A 179 30.55 33.15 3.65
CA GLU A 179 31.28 31.92 3.30
C GLU A 179 30.36 30.72 3.09
N GLN A 180 29.27 30.65 3.85
CA GLN A 180 28.32 29.57 3.75
C GLN A 180 27.46 29.68 2.48
N ALA A 181 27.06 30.89 2.09
CA ALA A 181 26.37 31.14 0.82
C ALA A 181 27.25 30.79 -0.39
N THR A 182 28.53 31.19 -0.39
CA THR A 182 29.45 30.89 -1.50
C THR A 182 29.70 29.39 -1.63
N LYS A 183 29.93 28.69 -0.51
CA LYS A 183 30.08 27.22 -0.50
C LYS A 183 28.82 26.50 -0.97
N GLN A 184 27.63 26.99 -0.59
CA GLN A 184 26.36 26.41 -1.04
C GLN A 184 26.22 26.53 -2.57
N GLN A 185 26.66 27.65 -3.14
CA GLN A 185 26.62 27.91 -4.58
C GLN A 185 27.59 26.99 -5.36
N GLU A 186 28.83 26.83 -4.88
CA GLU A 186 29.80 25.90 -5.49
C GLU A 186 29.33 24.44 -5.44
N ILE A 187 28.78 23.99 -4.31
CA ILE A 187 28.24 22.63 -4.17
C ILE A 187 27.07 22.40 -5.12
N PHE A 188 26.23 23.41 -5.31
CA PHE A 188 25.08 23.32 -6.21
C PHE A 188 25.48 23.26 -7.69
N GLU A 189 26.44 24.08 -8.12
CA GLU A 189 26.97 24.01 -9.49
C GLU A 189 27.57 22.63 -9.79
N ALA A 190 28.37 22.10 -8.86
CA ALA A 190 28.94 20.76 -9.00
C ALA A 190 27.88 19.65 -9.01
N PHE A 191 26.80 19.79 -8.23
CA PHE A 191 25.66 18.86 -8.25
C PHE A 191 24.92 18.92 -9.59
N SER A 192 24.61 20.13 -10.08
CA SER A 192 23.91 20.36 -11.34
C SER A 192 24.66 19.77 -12.52
N GLU A 193 25.98 19.95 -12.57
CA GLU A 193 26.82 19.41 -13.64
C GLU A 193 26.85 17.87 -13.62
N LYS A 194 27.01 17.27 -12.43
CA LYS A 194 26.94 15.81 -12.27
C LYS A 194 25.58 15.23 -12.63
N LEU A 195 24.49 15.89 -12.25
CA LEU A 195 23.14 15.46 -12.58
C LEU A 195 22.93 15.45 -14.09
N TRP A 196 23.37 16.50 -14.78
CA TRP A 196 23.26 16.62 -16.23
C TRP A 196 24.05 15.53 -16.95
N LEU A 197 25.30 15.29 -16.53
CA LEU A 197 26.13 14.19 -17.04
C LEU A 197 25.47 12.82 -16.84
N LYS A 198 24.89 12.57 -15.66
CA LYS A 198 24.24 11.28 -15.38
C LYS A 198 22.93 11.07 -16.14
N LEU A 199 22.14 12.13 -16.34
CA LEU A 199 20.94 12.07 -17.18
C LEU A 199 21.28 11.88 -18.66
N HIS A 200 22.35 12.51 -19.13
CA HIS A 200 22.85 12.32 -20.49
C HIS A 200 23.36 10.89 -20.72
N ASP A 201 24.20 10.36 -19.82
CA ASP A 201 24.65 8.96 -19.85
C ASP A 201 23.47 7.97 -19.85
N PHE A 202 22.44 8.26 -19.04
CA PHE A 202 21.24 7.43 -18.96
C PHE A 202 20.44 7.45 -20.27
N ALA A 203 20.28 8.63 -20.88
CA ALA A 203 19.61 8.78 -22.17
C ALA A 203 20.37 8.04 -23.30
N ASP A 204 21.69 8.16 -23.34
CA ASP A 204 22.55 7.43 -24.29
C ASP A 204 22.47 5.92 -24.09
N THR A 205 22.51 5.45 -22.85
CA THR A 205 22.45 4.01 -22.53
C THR A 205 21.07 3.41 -22.85
N LEU A 206 19.98 4.12 -22.55
CA LEU A 206 18.62 3.68 -22.92
C LEU A 206 18.44 3.63 -24.44
N SER A 207 18.92 4.66 -25.15
CA SER A 207 18.80 4.72 -26.61
C SER A 207 19.63 3.66 -27.33
N LYS A 208 20.75 3.19 -26.75
CA LYS A 208 21.57 2.11 -27.31
C LYS A 208 21.11 0.72 -26.87
N SER A 209 20.97 0.50 -25.56
CA SER A 209 20.86 -0.86 -25.00
C SER A 209 19.49 -1.50 -25.22
N ALA A 210 18.40 -0.77 -25.03
CA ALA A 210 17.06 -1.36 -25.13
C ALA A 210 16.69 -1.68 -26.60
N THR A 211 17.13 -0.84 -27.53
CA THR A 211 16.79 -0.98 -28.95
C THR A 211 17.62 -2.05 -29.66
N GLU A 212 18.94 -2.11 -29.42
CA GLU A 212 19.79 -3.16 -30.01
C GLU A 212 19.49 -4.54 -29.43
N GLN A 213 19.30 -4.68 -28.11
CA GLN A 213 19.04 -5.99 -27.51
C GLN A 213 17.69 -6.56 -27.92
N VAL A 214 16.66 -5.72 -28.08
CA VAL A 214 15.34 -6.16 -28.55
C VAL A 214 15.37 -6.48 -30.05
N ILE A 215 16.05 -5.68 -30.86
CA ILE A 215 16.21 -5.98 -32.30
C ILE A 215 17.04 -7.24 -32.51
N GLU A 216 18.15 -7.43 -31.78
CA GLU A 216 18.99 -8.62 -31.88
C GLU A 216 18.25 -9.87 -31.38
N ALA A 217 17.49 -9.77 -30.27
CA ALA A 217 16.64 -10.86 -29.80
C ALA A 217 15.52 -11.20 -30.81
N LEU A 218 14.87 -10.20 -31.42
CA LEU A 218 13.88 -10.43 -32.48
C LEU A 218 14.51 -11.03 -33.73
N LYS A 219 15.71 -10.61 -34.11
CA LYS A 219 16.46 -11.14 -35.25
C LYS A 219 16.90 -12.58 -35.01
N GLN A 220 17.31 -12.90 -33.77
CA GLN A 220 17.62 -14.26 -33.34
C GLN A 220 16.37 -15.15 -33.38
N VAL A 221 15.23 -14.67 -32.87
CA VAL A 221 13.95 -15.40 -32.94
C VAL A 221 13.48 -15.60 -34.37
N ILE A 222 13.64 -14.62 -35.26
CA ILE A 222 13.32 -14.76 -36.69
C ILE A 222 14.28 -15.75 -37.37
N THR A 223 15.55 -15.75 -36.98
CA THR A 223 16.55 -16.70 -37.51
C THR A 223 16.26 -18.13 -37.03
N ASP A 224 15.92 -18.30 -35.76
CA ASP A 224 15.51 -19.58 -35.16
C ASP A 224 14.18 -20.07 -35.74
N PHE A 225 13.24 -19.15 -36.04
CA PHE A 225 12.00 -19.46 -36.74
C PHE A 225 12.28 -19.94 -38.16
N ASN A 226 13.13 -19.23 -38.93
CA ASN A 226 13.50 -19.64 -40.30
C ASN A 226 14.28 -20.96 -40.34
N ASN A 227 15.19 -21.19 -39.39
CA ASN A 227 15.91 -22.45 -39.27
C ASN A 227 14.96 -23.60 -38.93
N ASN A 228 14.03 -23.41 -37.98
CA ASN A 228 13.00 -24.42 -37.68
C ASN A 228 12.00 -24.64 -38.83
N LEU A 229 11.69 -23.62 -39.64
CA LEU A 229 10.88 -23.74 -40.85
C LEU A 229 11.57 -24.60 -41.92
N THR A 230 12.89 -24.52 -42.02
CA THR A 230 13.66 -25.30 -42.98
C THR A 230 13.85 -26.75 -42.51
N GLU A 231 14.12 -26.95 -41.21
CA GLU A 231 14.50 -28.25 -40.65
C GLU A 231 13.31 -29.08 -40.14
N GLN A 232 12.44 -28.52 -39.29
CA GLN A 232 11.30 -29.26 -38.73
C GLN A 232 10.10 -29.32 -39.68
N PHE A 233 9.81 -28.25 -40.44
CA PHE A 233 8.73 -28.31 -41.42
C PHE A 233 9.15 -29.05 -42.70
N GLY A 234 10.41 -28.98 -43.13
CA GLY A 234 10.92 -29.75 -44.28
C GLY A 234 10.79 -31.27 -44.10
N GLU A 235 11.22 -31.81 -42.95
CA GLU A 235 11.05 -33.24 -42.65
C GLU A 235 9.58 -33.62 -42.40
N ASN A 236 8.77 -32.74 -41.78
CA ASN A 236 7.32 -32.98 -41.66
C ASN A 236 6.61 -32.99 -43.02
N PHE A 237 6.99 -32.13 -43.98
CA PHE A 237 6.44 -32.16 -45.35
C PHE A 237 6.88 -33.41 -46.11
N LYS A 238 8.09 -33.92 -45.85
CA LYS A 238 8.58 -35.17 -46.42
C LYS A 238 7.81 -36.38 -45.88
N GLN A 239 7.57 -36.43 -44.57
CA GLN A 239 6.72 -37.44 -43.94
C GLN A 239 5.25 -37.32 -44.36
N LEU A 240 4.74 -36.09 -44.51
CA LEU A 240 3.40 -35.83 -45.04
C LEU A 240 3.28 -36.33 -46.48
N ASN A 241 4.27 -36.04 -47.33
CA ASN A 241 4.29 -36.54 -48.70
C ASN A 241 4.37 -38.06 -48.76
N GLU A 242 5.12 -38.70 -47.86
CA GLU A 242 5.17 -40.16 -47.73
C GLU A 242 3.82 -40.74 -47.24
N ALA A 243 3.14 -40.06 -46.32
CA ALA A 243 1.80 -40.44 -45.87
C ALA A 243 0.75 -40.29 -46.98
N VAL A 244 0.84 -39.24 -47.79
CA VAL A 244 -0.01 -39.03 -48.97
C VAL A 244 0.26 -40.13 -50.02
N HIS A 245 1.51 -40.50 -50.26
CA HIS A 245 1.84 -41.65 -51.12
C HIS A 245 1.24 -42.96 -50.61
N LYS A 246 1.36 -43.25 -49.31
CA LYS A 246 0.74 -44.45 -48.70
C LYS A 246 -0.78 -44.43 -48.81
N LEU A 247 -1.41 -43.25 -48.79
CA LEU A 247 -2.85 -43.10 -49.04
C LEU A 247 -3.22 -43.41 -50.50
N VAL A 248 -2.40 -42.97 -51.46
CA VAL A 248 -2.59 -43.31 -52.88
C VAL A 248 -2.42 -44.82 -53.11
N ASP A 249 -1.39 -45.43 -52.52
CA ASP A 249 -1.20 -46.88 -52.57
C ASP A 249 -2.38 -47.63 -51.94
N TRP A 250 -2.90 -47.15 -50.81
CA TRP A 250 -4.10 -47.72 -50.19
C TRP A 250 -5.33 -47.56 -51.09
N GLN A 251 -5.51 -46.42 -51.76
CA GLN A 251 -6.61 -46.20 -52.69
C GLN A 251 -6.56 -47.17 -53.88
N GLU A 252 -5.38 -47.43 -54.46
CA GLU A 252 -5.25 -48.38 -55.57
C GLU A 252 -5.54 -49.81 -55.10
N ASN A 253 -5.05 -50.21 -53.93
CA ASN A 253 -5.36 -51.51 -53.33
C ASN A 253 -6.86 -51.66 -53.01
N TYR A 254 -7.49 -50.61 -52.51
CA TYR A 254 -8.92 -50.60 -52.20
C TYR A 254 -9.79 -50.72 -53.45
N LYS A 255 -9.40 -50.05 -54.55
CA LYS A 255 -10.03 -50.22 -55.86
C LYS A 255 -9.98 -51.68 -56.33
N LEU A 256 -8.82 -52.32 -56.23
CA LEU A 256 -8.66 -53.75 -56.57
C LEU A 256 -9.57 -54.64 -55.71
N GLN A 257 -9.68 -54.35 -54.41
CA GLN A 257 -10.56 -55.07 -53.50
C GLN A 257 -12.04 -54.89 -53.84
N LEU A 258 -12.46 -53.69 -54.24
CA LEU A 258 -13.83 -53.42 -54.69
C LEU A 258 -14.17 -54.16 -55.98
N GLU A 259 -13.24 -54.26 -56.94
CA GLU A 259 -13.42 -55.06 -58.16
C GLU A 259 -13.62 -56.55 -57.83
N GLN A 260 -12.80 -57.10 -56.94
CA GLN A 260 -12.95 -58.49 -56.49
C GLN A 260 -14.28 -58.72 -55.74
N MET A 261 -14.68 -57.77 -54.89
CA MET A 261 -15.94 -57.84 -54.17
C MET A 261 -17.14 -57.75 -55.11
N GLN A 262 -17.08 -56.90 -56.14
CA GLN A 262 -18.10 -56.81 -57.19
C GLN A 262 -18.25 -58.15 -57.93
N GLN A 263 -17.13 -58.80 -58.26
CA GLN A 263 -17.15 -60.11 -58.90
C GLN A 263 -17.77 -61.19 -58.01
N GLN A 264 -17.47 -61.19 -56.70
CA GLN A 264 -18.09 -62.11 -55.74
C GLN A 264 -19.59 -61.84 -55.54
N TYR A 265 -20.00 -60.57 -55.49
CA TYR A 265 -21.42 -60.22 -55.42
C TYR A 265 -22.19 -60.68 -56.66
N ALA A 266 -21.61 -60.52 -57.86
CA ALA A 266 -22.22 -61.01 -59.09
C ALA A 266 -22.45 -62.54 -59.04
N GLN A 267 -21.46 -63.31 -58.60
CA GLN A 267 -21.60 -64.76 -58.39
C GLN A 267 -22.65 -65.10 -57.33
N GLY A 268 -22.73 -64.33 -56.24
CA GLY A 268 -23.74 -64.50 -55.21
C GLY A 268 -25.16 -64.27 -55.73
N VAL A 269 -25.36 -63.23 -56.55
CA VAL A 269 -26.66 -62.94 -57.19
C VAL A 269 -27.05 -64.05 -58.17
N GLU A 270 -26.10 -64.56 -58.95
CA GLU A 270 -26.33 -65.68 -59.86
C GLU A 270 -26.76 -66.95 -59.09
N ALA A 271 -26.07 -67.27 -57.99
CA ALA A 271 -26.43 -68.40 -57.13
C ALA A 271 -27.82 -68.25 -56.49
N ILE A 272 -28.19 -67.04 -56.07
CA ILE A 272 -29.53 -66.74 -55.55
C ILE A 272 -30.59 -66.92 -56.64
N THR A 273 -30.33 -66.45 -57.85
CA THR A 273 -31.25 -66.60 -59.00
C THR A 273 -31.43 -68.07 -59.38
N ALA A 274 -30.34 -68.86 -59.36
CA ALA A 274 -30.42 -70.31 -59.57
C ALA A 274 -31.21 -71.02 -58.45
N THR A 275 -31.07 -70.55 -57.21
CA THR A 275 -31.83 -71.06 -56.06
C THR A 275 -33.31 -70.71 -56.18
N GLU A 276 -33.65 -69.48 -56.56
CA GLU A 276 -35.02 -69.04 -56.85
C GLU A 276 -35.67 -69.95 -57.90
N SER A 277 -34.99 -70.18 -59.03
CA SER A 277 -35.47 -71.07 -60.10
C SER A 277 -35.71 -72.50 -59.60
N SER A 278 -34.77 -73.03 -58.81
CA SER A 278 -34.90 -74.37 -58.22
C SER A 278 -36.09 -74.46 -57.26
N VAL A 279 -36.30 -73.44 -56.42
CA VAL A 279 -37.42 -73.37 -55.48
C VAL A 279 -38.76 -73.21 -56.21
N ALA A 280 -38.80 -72.41 -57.28
CA ALA A 280 -39.98 -72.28 -58.14
C ALA A 280 -40.33 -73.62 -58.80
N HIS A 281 -39.34 -74.36 -59.29
CA HIS A 281 -39.54 -75.70 -59.87
C HIS A 281 -40.04 -76.70 -58.83
N ILE A 282 -39.50 -76.68 -57.60
CA ILE A 282 -40.01 -77.52 -56.49
C ILE A 282 -41.47 -77.16 -56.19
N SER A 283 -41.79 -75.86 -56.09
CA SER A 283 -43.15 -75.39 -55.82
C SER A 283 -44.13 -75.87 -56.88
N GLU A 284 -43.75 -75.79 -58.17
CA GLU A 284 -44.59 -76.23 -59.27
C GLU A 284 -44.79 -77.75 -59.26
N GLN A 285 -43.72 -78.54 -59.10
CA GLN A 285 -43.82 -80.00 -59.01
C GLN A 285 -44.65 -80.45 -57.79
N THR A 286 -44.61 -79.68 -56.69
CA THR A 286 -45.40 -79.98 -55.49
C THR A 286 -46.91 -79.81 -55.74
N LYS A 287 -47.34 -78.99 -56.70
CA LYS A 287 -48.77 -78.85 -57.07
C LYS A 287 -49.37 -80.10 -57.71
N VAL A 288 -48.53 -80.96 -58.30
CA VAL A 288 -48.98 -82.23 -58.90
C VAL A 288 -49.40 -83.22 -57.82
N ILE A 289 -48.87 -83.10 -56.59
CA ILE A 289 -49.20 -84.03 -55.48
C ILE A 289 -50.71 -84.02 -55.16
N PRO A 290 -51.38 -82.87 -54.96
CA PRO A 290 -52.84 -82.81 -54.83
C PRO A 290 -53.63 -83.45 -55.97
N GLU A 291 -53.19 -83.25 -57.22
CA GLU A 291 -53.85 -83.84 -58.40
C GLU A 291 -53.72 -85.36 -58.38
N SER A 292 -52.52 -85.89 -58.16
CA SER A 292 -52.30 -87.33 -57.99
C SER A 292 -53.07 -87.91 -56.81
N MET A 293 -53.26 -87.16 -55.71
CA MET A 293 -54.08 -87.59 -54.58
C MET A 293 -55.58 -87.60 -54.92
N ASN A 294 -56.06 -86.70 -55.78
CA ASN A 294 -57.44 -86.72 -56.29
C ASN A 294 -57.66 -87.91 -57.24
N GLU A 295 -56.70 -88.22 -58.11
CA GLU A 295 -56.76 -89.43 -58.95
C GLU A 295 -56.76 -90.70 -58.09
N LEU A 296 -55.91 -90.75 -57.06
CA LEU A 296 -55.89 -91.86 -56.09
C LEU A 296 -57.24 -92.01 -55.37
N LYS A 297 -57.92 -90.90 -55.04
CA LYS A 297 -59.28 -90.94 -54.50
C LYS A 297 -60.25 -91.61 -55.49
N GLY A 298 -60.16 -91.28 -56.77
CA GLY A 298 -60.95 -91.95 -57.82
C GLY A 298 -60.67 -93.45 -57.89
N VAL A 299 -59.39 -93.85 -57.82
CA VAL A 299 -59.02 -95.28 -57.76
C VAL A 299 -59.59 -95.95 -56.50
N MET A 300 -59.55 -95.28 -55.35
CA MET A 300 -60.14 -95.80 -54.10
C MET A 300 -61.66 -95.94 -54.19
N GLU A 301 -62.37 -94.99 -54.80
CA GLU A 301 -63.82 -95.06 -55.01
C GLU A 301 -64.21 -96.20 -55.96
N VAL A 302 -63.47 -96.37 -57.07
CA VAL A 302 -63.65 -97.51 -57.98
C VAL A 302 -63.36 -98.83 -57.28
N ASN A 303 -62.30 -98.91 -56.47
CA ASN A 303 -61.98 -100.10 -55.70
C ASN A 303 -63.09 -100.41 -54.68
N GLN A 304 -63.62 -99.39 -54.00
CA GLN A 304 -64.76 -99.54 -53.08
C GLN A 304 -66.00 -100.05 -53.80
N HIS A 305 -66.28 -99.54 -55.01
CA HIS A 305 -67.35 -100.05 -55.86
C HIS A 305 -67.08 -101.50 -56.30
N GLN A 306 -65.85 -101.85 -56.68
CA GLN A 306 -65.46 -103.23 -57.00
C GLN A 306 -65.60 -104.17 -55.81
N LEU A 307 -65.31 -103.71 -54.58
CA LEU A 307 -65.56 -104.44 -53.34
C LEU A 307 -67.04 -104.67 -53.10
N ALA A 308 -67.87 -103.64 -53.27
CA ALA A 308 -69.33 -103.76 -53.15
C ALA A 308 -69.92 -104.69 -54.23
N GLU A 309 -69.39 -104.61 -55.46
CA GLU A 309 -69.77 -105.51 -56.54
C GLU A 309 -69.27 -106.93 -56.24
N LEU A 310 -68.08 -107.12 -55.66
CA LEU A 310 -67.60 -108.43 -55.22
C LEU A 310 -68.49 -109.02 -54.12
N GLU A 311 -68.94 -108.20 -53.18
CA GLU A 311 -69.91 -108.58 -52.15
C GLU A 311 -71.25 -108.97 -52.78
N ARG A 312 -71.72 -108.22 -53.78
CA ARG A 312 -72.91 -108.57 -54.57
C ARG A 312 -72.72 -109.85 -55.38
N HIS A 313 -71.55 -110.07 -55.97
CA HIS A 313 -71.18 -111.31 -56.66
C HIS A 313 -71.13 -112.48 -55.68
N LEU A 314 -70.63 -112.29 -54.45
CA LEU A 314 -70.63 -113.32 -53.40
C LEU A 314 -72.05 -113.65 -52.93
N GLU A 315 -72.93 -112.65 -52.79
CA GLU A 315 -74.36 -112.86 -52.51
C GLU A 315 -75.05 -113.56 -53.70
N ALA A 316 -74.71 -113.19 -54.93
CA ALA A 316 -75.15 -113.89 -56.15
C ALA A 316 -74.59 -115.31 -56.22
N PHE A 317 -73.38 -115.59 -55.73
CA PHE A 317 -72.82 -116.93 -55.63
C PHE A 317 -73.52 -117.76 -54.55
N LYS A 318 -73.95 -117.15 -53.44
CA LYS A 318 -74.78 -117.79 -52.43
C LYS A 318 -76.16 -118.15 -53.01
N LEU A 319 -76.79 -117.22 -53.74
CA LEU A 319 -78.02 -117.49 -54.48
C LEU A 319 -77.82 -118.54 -55.58
N MET A 320 -76.71 -118.50 -56.31
CA MET A 320 -76.35 -119.47 -57.34
C MET A 320 -76.09 -120.84 -56.73
N ARG A 321 -75.49 -120.96 -55.55
CA ARG A 321 -75.41 -122.22 -54.82
C ARG A 321 -76.80 -122.75 -54.50
N ASP A 322 -77.69 -121.89 -54.01
CA ASP A 322 -79.06 -122.27 -53.65
C ASP A 322 -79.89 -122.69 -54.87
N GLU A 323 -79.74 -122.00 -56.00
CA GLU A 323 -80.37 -122.36 -57.27
C GLU A 323 -79.65 -123.53 -57.97
N ALA A 324 -78.34 -123.70 -57.84
CA ALA A 324 -77.62 -124.86 -58.37
C ALA A 324 -78.01 -126.15 -57.64
N ILE A 325 -78.27 -126.08 -56.33
CA ILE A 325 -78.86 -127.19 -55.58
C ILE A 325 -80.25 -127.56 -56.16
N LYS A 326 -81.02 -126.58 -56.65
CA LYS A 326 -82.32 -126.80 -57.31
C LYS A 326 -82.21 -127.18 -58.80
N ALA A 327 -81.15 -126.76 -59.48
CA ALA A 327 -80.94 -126.94 -60.92
C ALA A 327 -80.25 -128.25 -61.30
N VAL A 328 -79.63 -128.99 -60.37
CA VAL A 328 -79.11 -130.35 -60.67
C VAL A 328 -80.18 -131.27 -61.32
N PRO A 329 -81.45 -131.29 -60.87
CA PRO A 329 -82.54 -131.97 -61.58
C PRO A 329 -82.81 -131.42 -62.99
N GLU A 330 -82.77 -130.10 -63.19
CA GLU A 330 -83.08 -129.41 -64.46
C GLU A 330 -81.93 -129.48 -65.48
N ILE A 331 -80.67 -129.50 -65.03
CA ILE A 331 -79.47 -129.65 -65.89
C ILE A 331 -79.51 -131.01 -66.59
N ARG A 332 -80.07 -132.05 -65.98
CA ARG A 332 -80.29 -133.33 -66.67
C ARG A 332 -81.24 -133.18 -67.87
N GLU A 333 -82.17 -132.24 -67.82
CA GLU A 333 -83.12 -131.95 -68.89
C GLU A 333 -82.51 -131.02 -69.96
N GLN A 334 -81.75 -130.02 -69.54
CA GLN A 334 -81.19 -128.98 -70.42
C GLN A 334 -79.87 -129.34 -71.11
N VAL A 335 -79.09 -130.30 -70.60
CA VAL A 335 -77.95 -130.88 -71.33
C VAL A 335 -78.41 -131.48 -72.67
N GLN A 336 -79.65 -131.98 -72.74
CA GLN A 336 -80.21 -132.49 -73.98
C GLN A 336 -80.54 -131.39 -75.00
N ASN A 337 -80.91 -130.20 -74.52
CA ASN A 337 -81.31 -129.06 -75.35
C ASN A 337 -80.10 -128.22 -75.80
N THR A 338 -79.06 -128.12 -74.96
CA THR A 338 -77.86 -127.28 -75.19
C THR A 338 -76.96 -127.78 -76.33
N VAL A 339 -77.00 -129.07 -76.65
CA VAL A 339 -76.31 -129.61 -77.84
C VAL A 339 -76.82 -128.94 -79.14
N ASN A 340 -78.08 -128.48 -79.15
CA ASN A 340 -78.70 -127.93 -80.36
C ASN A 340 -78.39 -126.44 -80.57
N ASP A 341 -78.23 -125.65 -79.50
CA ASP A 341 -78.11 -124.19 -79.60
C ASP A 341 -76.66 -123.70 -79.83
N ILE A 342 -75.65 -124.47 -79.42
CA ILE A 342 -74.23 -124.11 -79.61
C ILE A 342 -73.85 -124.02 -81.10
N SER A 343 -74.54 -124.75 -81.99
CA SER A 343 -74.33 -124.63 -83.44
C SER A 343 -74.69 -123.25 -84.01
N ALA A 344 -75.58 -122.50 -83.36
CA ALA A 344 -76.09 -121.24 -83.89
C ALA A 344 -75.24 -120.02 -83.47
N ALA A 345 -74.64 -120.03 -82.28
CA ALA A 345 -73.96 -118.86 -81.72
C ALA A 345 -72.59 -118.56 -82.36
N VAL A 346 -71.91 -119.56 -82.93
CA VAL A 346 -70.60 -119.41 -83.60
C VAL A 346 -70.67 -118.48 -84.83
N SER A 347 -71.86 -118.30 -85.42
CA SER A 347 -72.04 -117.50 -86.63
C SER A 347 -72.05 -115.98 -86.38
N THR A 348 -72.39 -115.52 -85.18
CA THR A 348 -72.64 -114.09 -84.89
C THR A 348 -71.40 -113.32 -84.39
N ALA A 349 -70.41 -114.02 -83.81
CA ALA A 349 -69.19 -113.39 -83.26
C ALA A 349 -68.23 -112.83 -84.33
N SER A 350 -68.43 -113.15 -85.61
CA SER A 350 -67.51 -112.79 -86.69
C SER A 350 -67.69 -111.35 -87.22
N GLU A 351 -68.85 -110.71 -87.02
CA GLU A 351 -69.11 -109.34 -87.55
C GLU A 351 -68.57 -108.19 -86.67
N HIS A 352 -68.46 -108.38 -85.35
CA HIS A 352 -68.16 -107.27 -84.41
C HIS A 352 -66.69 -106.78 -84.46
N TYR A 353 -65.74 -107.65 -84.83
CA TYR A 353 -64.31 -107.31 -84.88
C TYR A 353 -63.93 -106.28 -85.97
N LYS A 354 -64.82 -106.03 -86.93
CA LYS A 354 -64.55 -105.15 -88.08
C LYS A 354 -64.73 -103.66 -87.77
N LEU A 355 -65.49 -103.30 -86.73
CA LEU A 355 -65.81 -101.91 -86.37
C LEU A 355 -64.71 -101.25 -85.50
N LEU A 356 -64.06 -102.03 -84.65
CA LEU A 356 -63.15 -101.53 -83.60
C LEU A 356 -61.81 -100.99 -84.14
N LEU A 357 -61.40 -101.38 -85.34
CA LEU A 357 -60.16 -100.91 -85.97
C LEU A 357 -60.28 -99.51 -86.63
N SER A 358 -61.50 -98.99 -86.82
CA SER A 358 -61.70 -97.72 -87.53
C SER A 358 -61.64 -96.47 -86.64
N GLU A 359 -62.01 -96.54 -85.36
CA GLU A 359 -62.10 -95.36 -84.48
C GLU A 359 -60.77 -94.96 -83.82
N SER A 360 -59.79 -95.89 -83.78
CA SER A 360 -58.50 -95.66 -83.11
C SER A 360 -57.55 -94.74 -83.90
N ASP A 361 -57.65 -94.69 -85.23
CA ASP A 361 -56.77 -93.88 -86.10
C ASP A 361 -57.08 -92.37 -86.02
N ASP A 362 -58.35 -92.01 -85.84
CA ASP A 362 -58.78 -90.60 -85.78
C ASP A 362 -58.38 -89.91 -84.46
N TYR A 363 -58.39 -90.65 -83.34
CA TYR A 363 -58.01 -90.10 -82.03
C TYR A 363 -56.51 -89.76 -81.95
N ILE A 364 -55.65 -90.63 -82.50
CA ILE A 364 -54.19 -90.43 -82.48
C ILE A 364 -53.80 -89.18 -83.29
N LYS A 365 -54.44 -88.93 -84.44
CA LYS A 365 -54.16 -87.74 -85.26
C LYS A 365 -54.55 -86.43 -84.57
N ALA A 366 -55.69 -86.40 -83.88
CA ALA A 366 -56.14 -85.21 -83.16
C ALA A 366 -55.18 -84.83 -82.00
N HIS A 367 -54.65 -85.83 -81.30
CA HIS A 367 -53.76 -85.60 -80.17
C HIS A 367 -52.39 -85.04 -80.60
N VAL A 368 -51.80 -85.58 -81.68
CA VAL A 368 -50.49 -85.13 -82.21
C VAL A 368 -50.56 -83.67 -82.67
N LYS A 369 -51.67 -83.26 -83.32
CA LYS A 369 -51.85 -81.88 -83.78
C LYS A 369 -51.87 -80.89 -82.61
N THR A 370 -52.61 -81.21 -81.55
CA THR A 370 -52.79 -80.32 -80.39
C THR A 370 -51.49 -80.14 -79.61
N SER A 371 -50.69 -81.19 -79.46
CA SER A 371 -49.39 -81.11 -78.79
C SER A 371 -48.38 -80.24 -79.55
N ASN A 372 -48.38 -80.29 -80.89
CA ASN A 372 -47.50 -79.44 -81.69
C ASN A 372 -47.87 -77.95 -81.59
N GLU A 373 -49.17 -77.61 -81.60
CA GLU A 373 -49.63 -76.23 -81.44
C GLU A 373 -49.25 -75.63 -80.07
N LEU A 374 -49.29 -76.44 -79.00
CA LEU A 374 -48.87 -76.03 -77.66
C LEU A 374 -47.35 -75.79 -77.57
N LEU A 375 -46.54 -76.67 -78.16
CA LEU A 375 -45.08 -76.53 -78.19
C LEU A 375 -44.65 -75.27 -78.95
N GLU A 376 -45.30 -74.94 -80.06
CA GLU A 376 -45.00 -73.75 -80.85
C GLU A 376 -45.35 -72.46 -80.08
N LYS A 377 -46.48 -72.45 -79.36
CA LYS A 377 -46.91 -71.32 -78.53
C LYS A 377 -45.97 -71.10 -77.33
N PHE A 378 -45.50 -72.19 -76.71
CA PHE A 378 -44.53 -72.13 -75.61
C PHE A 378 -43.19 -71.54 -76.07
N ALA A 379 -42.69 -71.98 -77.22
CA ALA A 379 -41.46 -71.45 -77.80
C ALA A 379 -41.58 -69.93 -78.06
N SER A 380 -42.68 -69.49 -78.66
CA SER A 380 -42.90 -68.07 -79.00
C SER A 380 -43.00 -67.16 -77.76
N GLU A 381 -43.74 -67.57 -76.73
CA GLU A 381 -43.89 -66.74 -75.52
C GLU A 381 -42.59 -66.71 -74.68
N THR A 382 -41.80 -67.79 -74.69
CA THR A 382 -40.49 -67.83 -74.05
C THR A 382 -39.50 -66.88 -74.74
N GLU A 383 -39.49 -66.84 -76.07
CA GLU A 383 -38.64 -65.93 -76.86
C GLU A 383 -38.99 -64.45 -76.58
N LYS A 384 -40.28 -64.11 -76.51
CA LYS A 384 -40.74 -62.76 -76.13
C LYS A 384 -40.32 -62.39 -74.70
N GLY A 385 -40.43 -63.32 -73.76
CA GLY A 385 -40.01 -63.13 -72.37
C GLY A 385 -38.52 -62.82 -72.26
N ILE A 386 -37.68 -63.63 -72.92
CA ILE A 386 -36.22 -63.43 -72.96
C ILE A 386 -35.87 -62.07 -73.58
N THR A 387 -36.51 -61.70 -74.69
CA THR A 387 -36.28 -60.41 -75.35
C THR A 387 -36.67 -59.23 -74.46
N SER A 388 -37.80 -59.33 -73.73
CA SER A 388 -38.23 -58.29 -72.80
C SER A 388 -37.29 -58.12 -71.61
N VAL A 389 -36.72 -59.21 -71.08
CA VAL A 389 -35.72 -59.14 -70.00
C VAL A 389 -34.43 -58.52 -70.52
N GLY A 390 -33.99 -58.91 -71.73
CA GLY A 390 -32.82 -58.32 -72.38
C GLY A 390 -32.94 -56.80 -72.54
N ASN A 391 -34.06 -56.31 -73.05
CA ASN A 391 -34.30 -54.87 -73.21
C ASN A 391 -34.30 -54.13 -71.86
N ARG A 392 -34.93 -54.68 -70.82
CA ARG A 392 -34.94 -54.04 -69.48
C ARG A 392 -33.57 -54.00 -68.82
N LEU A 393 -32.73 -55.02 -69.06
CA LEU A 393 -31.34 -55.03 -68.57
C LEU A 393 -30.50 -53.96 -69.28
N ILE A 394 -30.71 -53.77 -70.59
CA ILE A 394 -30.07 -52.68 -71.35
C ILE A 394 -30.49 -51.32 -70.79
N ASP A 395 -31.80 -51.07 -70.64
CA ASP A 395 -32.32 -49.81 -70.10
C ASP A 395 -31.78 -49.51 -68.69
N SER A 396 -31.72 -50.54 -67.84
CA SER A 396 -31.20 -50.42 -66.47
C SER A 396 -29.70 -50.15 -66.46
N SER A 397 -28.95 -50.79 -67.36
CA SER A 397 -27.51 -50.57 -67.51
C SER A 397 -27.20 -49.16 -68.00
N GLU A 398 -27.97 -48.64 -68.96
CA GLU A 398 -27.84 -47.26 -69.44
C GLU A 398 -28.16 -46.24 -68.33
N LEU A 399 -29.21 -46.48 -67.54
CA LEU A 399 -29.57 -45.61 -66.42
C LEU A 399 -28.49 -45.60 -65.33
N ILE A 400 -27.95 -46.77 -64.97
CA ILE A 400 -26.84 -46.87 -64.01
C ILE A 400 -25.61 -46.15 -64.54
N SER A 401 -25.23 -46.36 -65.81
CA SER A 401 -24.11 -45.67 -66.44
C SER A 401 -24.26 -44.16 -66.36
N LYS A 402 -25.45 -43.64 -66.71
CA LYS A 402 -25.74 -42.21 -66.66
C LYS A 402 -25.67 -41.63 -65.24
N ASN A 403 -26.17 -42.37 -64.25
CA ASN A 403 -26.13 -41.93 -62.85
C ASN A 403 -24.69 -41.95 -62.31
N ILE A 404 -23.89 -42.95 -62.67
CA ILE A 404 -22.47 -43.03 -62.32
C ILE A 404 -21.70 -41.88 -62.97
N ASP A 405 -21.93 -41.58 -64.25
CA ASP A 405 -21.29 -40.45 -64.93
C ASP A 405 -21.68 -39.10 -64.28
N THR A 406 -22.94 -38.94 -63.89
CA THR A 406 -23.40 -37.73 -63.20
C THR A 406 -22.71 -37.59 -61.84
N ALA A 407 -22.65 -38.66 -61.06
CA ALA A 407 -21.96 -38.67 -59.77
C ALA A 407 -20.45 -38.43 -59.90
N ALA A 408 -19.81 -38.98 -60.94
CA ALA A 408 -18.39 -38.77 -61.23
C ALA A 408 -18.10 -37.30 -61.59
N ASN A 409 -18.96 -36.69 -62.40
CA ASN A 409 -18.86 -35.26 -62.72
C ASN A 409 -19.10 -34.37 -61.49
N GLU A 410 -20.14 -34.64 -60.70
CA GLU A 410 -20.40 -33.88 -59.45
C GLU A 410 -19.26 -34.01 -58.44
N PHE A 411 -18.67 -35.21 -58.31
CA PHE A 411 -17.52 -35.42 -57.45
C PHE A 411 -16.29 -34.65 -57.93
N THR A 412 -16.05 -34.65 -59.25
CA THR A 412 -14.95 -33.89 -59.88
C THR A 412 -15.13 -32.38 -59.65
N ASP A 413 -16.34 -31.86 -59.88
CA ASP A 413 -16.67 -30.45 -59.67
C ASP A 413 -16.55 -30.04 -58.19
N ASN A 414 -17.03 -30.88 -57.28
CA ASN A 414 -16.89 -30.65 -55.83
C ASN A 414 -15.43 -30.64 -55.39
N THR A 415 -14.62 -31.55 -55.95
CA THR A 415 -13.19 -31.64 -55.65
C THR A 415 -12.46 -30.42 -56.19
N ALA A 416 -12.75 -30.00 -57.43
CA ALA A 416 -12.19 -28.80 -58.04
C ALA A 416 -12.54 -27.53 -57.24
N ARG A 417 -13.81 -27.38 -56.84
CA ARG A 417 -14.28 -26.26 -56.02
C ARG A 417 -13.65 -26.25 -54.62
N THR A 418 -13.48 -27.42 -54.00
CA THR A 418 -12.79 -27.54 -52.71
C THR A 418 -11.33 -27.14 -52.85
N ASN A 419 -10.64 -27.63 -53.89
CA ASN A 419 -9.24 -27.29 -54.15
C ASN A 419 -9.07 -25.78 -54.42
N GLN A 420 -9.96 -25.17 -55.20
CA GLN A 420 -9.96 -23.73 -55.44
C GLN A 420 -10.22 -22.93 -54.15
N SER A 421 -11.12 -23.41 -53.28
CA SER A 421 -11.40 -22.77 -51.99
C SER A 421 -10.21 -22.87 -51.03
N LEU A 422 -9.51 -24.01 -51.04
CA LEU A 422 -8.27 -24.21 -50.28
C LEU A 422 -7.14 -23.33 -50.81
N GLN A 423 -6.97 -23.22 -52.12
CA GLN A 423 -6.03 -22.28 -52.73
C GLN A 423 -6.35 -20.83 -52.36
N THR A 424 -7.61 -20.41 -52.48
CA THR A 424 -8.04 -19.06 -52.10
C THR A 424 -7.77 -18.79 -50.62
N SER A 425 -8.04 -19.76 -49.74
CA SER A 425 -7.74 -19.64 -48.31
C SER A 425 -6.24 -19.55 -48.05
N SER A 426 -5.43 -20.32 -48.79
CA SER A 426 -3.97 -20.28 -48.73
C SER A 426 -3.42 -18.92 -49.18
N ASP A 427 -3.93 -18.38 -50.29
CA ASP A 427 -3.54 -17.06 -50.82
C ASP A 427 -3.91 -15.95 -49.83
N VAL A 428 -5.11 -16.02 -49.22
CA VAL A 428 -5.56 -15.08 -48.19
C VAL A 428 -4.68 -15.20 -46.94
N LEU A 429 -4.36 -16.41 -46.48
CA LEU A 429 -3.46 -16.62 -45.34
C LEU A 429 -2.06 -16.07 -45.62
N GLN A 430 -1.51 -16.31 -46.82
CA GLN A 430 -0.21 -15.78 -47.21
C GLN A 430 -0.22 -14.24 -47.27
N SER A 431 -1.25 -13.66 -47.88
CA SER A 431 -1.42 -12.21 -47.95
C SER A 431 -1.58 -11.59 -46.56
N GLN A 432 -2.42 -12.16 -45.70
CA GLN A 432 -2.58 -11.71 -44.31
C GLN A 432 -1.29 -11.84 -43.51
N THR A 433 -0.49 -12.89 -43.74
CA THR A 433 0.80 -13.06 -43.07
C THR A 433 1.78 -11.95 -43.44
N GLU A 434 1.87 -11.55 -44.70
CA GLU A 434 2.69 -10.40 -45.10
C GLU A 434 2.15 -9.07 -44.55
N VAL A 435 0.82 -8.88 -44.48
CA VAL A 435 0.21 -7.70 -43.85
C VAL A 435 0.51 -7.65 -42.34
N ILE A 436 0.42 -8.78 -41.63
CA ILE A 436 0.76 -8.86 -40.20
C ILE A 436 2.23 -8.54 -39.99
N LYS A 437 3.12 -9.05 -40.84
CA LYS A 437 4.55 -8.73 -40.80
C LYS A 437 4.80 -7.24 -41.06
N GLN A 438 4.10 -6.63 -42.01
CA GLN A 438 4.14 -5.19 -42.25
C GLN A 438 3.67 -4.40 -41.03
N HIS A 439 2.53 -4.76 -40.44
CA HIS A 439 2.01 -4.10 -39.24
C HIS A 439 2.92 -4.26 -38.02
N LEU A 440 3.53 -5.43 -37.83
CA LEU A 440 4.52 -5.63 -36.76
C LEU A 440 5.77 -4.78 -37.01
N HIS A 441 6.22 -4.68 -38.26
CA HIS A 441 7.34 -3.82 -38.63
C HIS A 441 7.02 -2.34 -38.37
N ASP A 442 5.86 -1.86 -38.83
CA ASP A 442 5.40 -0.50 -38.64
C ASP A 442 5.20 -0.19 -37.15
N ALA A 443 4.60 -1.09 -36.37
CA ALA A 443 4.40 -0.91 -34.93
C ALA A 443 5.73 -0.84 -34.16
N VAL A 444 6.73 -1.66 -34.52
CA VAL A 444 8.07 -1.59 -33.94
C VAL A 444 8.79 -0.30 -34.34
N SER A 445 8.63 0.13 -35.59
CA SER A 445 9.17 1.40 -36.09
C SER A 445 8.57 2.60 -35.37
N ASP A 446 7.24 2.64 -35.22
CA ASP A 446 6.50 3.69 -34.52
C ASP A 446 6.82 3.72 -33.02
N LEU A 447 6.94 2.55 -32.37
CA LEU A 447 7.40 2.46 -30.99
C LEU A 447 8.80 3.04 -30.83
N ASN A 448 9.72 2.72 -31.75
CA ASN A 448 11.06 3.29 -31.73
C ASN A 448 11.06 4.81 -31.92
N SER A 449 10.27 5.31 -32.87
CA SER A 449 10.12 6.75 -33.10
C SER A 449 9.54 7.45 -31.87
N THR A 450 8.51 6.88 -31.26
CA THR A 450 7.84 7.43 -30.07
C THR A 450 8.77 7.40 -28.86
N MET A 451 9.53 6.33 -28.66
CA MET A 451 10.52 6.23 -27.59
C MET A 451 11.64 7.26 -27.79
N ARG A 452 12.08 7.48 -29.03
CA ARG A 452 13.08 8.50 -29.36
C ARG A 452 12.59 9.92 -29.09
N ASP A 453 11.37 10.25 -29.49
CA ASP A 453 10.72 11.54 -29.21
C ASP A 453 10.50 11.76 -27.70
N MET A 454 10.15 10.70 -26.96
CA MET A 454 10.01 10.76 -25.50
C MET A 454 11.36 11.02 -24.81
N ILE A 455 12.44 10.36 -25.25
CA ILE A 455 13.79 10.60 -24.73
C ILE A 455 14.22 12.04 -25.03
N GLU A 456 13.99 12.52 -26.25
CA GLU A 456 14.33 13.89 -26.65
C GLU A 456 13.59 14.93 -25.80
N LYS A 457 12.29 14.74 -25.55
CA LYS A 457 11.51 15.59 -24.64
C LYS A 457 11.97 15.50 -23.20
N LEU A 458 12.27 14.31 -22.67
CA LEU A 458 12.78 14.15 -21.31
C LEU A 458 14.12 14.87 -21.11
N VAL A 459 15.00 14.83 -22.11
CA VAL A 459 16.28 15.56 -22.08
C VAL A 459 16.04 17.08 -22.13
N ALA A 460 15.09 17.55 -22.95
CA ALA A 460 14.71 18.95 -23.00
C ALA A 460 14.12 19.44 -21.67
N ASP A 461 13.17 18.71 -21.10
CA ASP A 461 12.54 19.03 -19.81
C ASP A 461 13.56 19.02 -18.66
N ALA A 462 14.49 18.06 -18.66
CA ALA A 462 15.58 18.03 -17.68
C ALA A 462 16.47 19.27 -17.78
N LYS A 463 16.77 19.74 -18.99
CA LYS A 463 17.55 20.96 -19.24
C LYS A 463 16.80 22.20 -18.77
N ASP A 464 15.50 22.31 -19.04
CA ASP A 464 14.66 23.41 -18.59
C ASP A 464 14.53 23.43 -17.07
N MET A 465 14.39 22.27 -16.43
CA MET A 465 14.38 22.15 -14.98
C MET A 465 15.73 22.59 -14.38
N THR A 466 16.87 22.16 -14.95
CA THR A 466 18.19 22.65 -14.53
C THR A 466 18.31 24.16 -14.66
N SER A 467 17.83 24.74 -15.77
CA SER A 467 17.81 26.19 -15.98
C SER A 467 16.97 26.91 -14.92
N THR A 468 15.76 26.43 -14.68
CA THR A 468 14.82 26.98 -13.68
C THR A 468 15.41 26.91 -12.28
N MET A 469 16.06 25.79 -11.93
CA MET A 469 16.67 25.62 -10.61
C MET A 469 17.91 26.51 -10.45
N LYS A 470 18.67 26.75 -11.52
CA LYS A 470 19.78 27.70 -11.54
C LYS A 470 19.29 29.13 -11.32
N GLU A 471 18.21 29.53 -11.98
CA GLU A 471 17.59 30.85 -11.80
C GLU A 471 17.04 31.01 -10.37
N ALA A 472 16.34 30.01 -9.84
CA ALA A 472 15.87 30.01 -8.46
C ALA A 472 17.02 30.16 -7.45
N ASN A 473 18.15 29.50 -7.69
CA ASN A 473 19.33 29.64 -6.84
C ASN A 473 19.96 31.04 -6.95
N GLN A 474 20.05 31.61 -8.16
CA GLN A 474 20.51 32.99 -8.34
C GLN A 474 19.62 34.01 -7.62
N ASN A 475 18.30 33.81 -7.69
CA ASN A 475 17.34 34.63 -6.95
C ASN A 475 17.51 34.48 -5.44
N LEU A 476 17.69 33.25 -4.92
CA LEU A 476 17.98 33.01 -3.51
C LEU A 476 19.26 33.69 -3.03
N VAL A 477 20.33 33.64 -3.82
CA VAL A 477 21.59 34.34 -3.52
C VAL A 477 21.34 35.84 -3.45
N THR A 478 20.63 36.40 -4.44
CA THR A 478 20.31 37.83 -4.51
C THR A 478 19.44 38.28 -3.33
N ASP A 479 18.39 37.53 -3.00
CA ASP A 479 17.51 37.80 -1.86
C ASP A 479 18.28 37.70 -0.53
N THR A 480 19.19 36.74 -0.41
CA THR A 480 20.04 36.58 0.78
C THR A 480 21.00 37.76 0.93
N GLU A 481 21.59 38.26 -0.17
CA GLU A 481 22.39 39.48 -0.15
C GLU A 481 21.58 40.71 0.25
N GLN A 482 20.33 40.82 -0.23
CA GLN A 482 19.45 41.93 0.12
C GLN A 482 19.05 41.90 1.61
N VAL A 483 18.76 40.72 2.16
CA VAL A 483 18.50 40.53 3.59
C VAL A 483 19.74 40.90 4.40
N ARG A 484 20.93 40.44 3.99
CA ARG A 484 22.21 40.78 4.62
C ARG A 484 22.40 42.29 4.68
N ASP A 485 22.25 42.98 3.56
CA ASP A 485 22.42 44.44 3.48
C ASP A 485 21.41 45.19 4.36
N THR A 486 20.18 44.66 4.45
CA THR A 486 19.15 45.19 5.34
C THR A 486 19.53 45.01 6.81
N VAL A 487 20.06 43.84 7.19
CA VAL A 487 20.53 43.56 8.55
C VAL A 487 21.71 44.46 8.91
N ILE A 488 22.70 44.63 8.02
CA ILE A 488 23.85 45.52 8.24
C ILE A 488 23.37 46.96 8.45
N LYS A 489 22.53 47.49 7.54
CA LYS A 489 21.97 48.85 7.69
C LYS A 489 21.16 49.00 8.98
N SER A 490 20.41 47.97 9.37
CA SER A 490 19.65 47.99 10.62
C SER A 490 20.56 48.02 11.84
N ALA A 491 21.66 47.25 11.83
CA ALA A 491 22.65 47.23 12.89
C ALA A 491 23.40 48.57 13.01
N GLU A 492 23.80 49.16 11.87
CA GLU A 492 24.38 50.51 11.82
C GLU A 492 23.43 51.56 12.38
N LYS A 493 22.14 51.50 12.00
CA LYS A 493 21.13 52.43 12.49
C LYS A 493 20.86 52.27 13.98
N LEU A 494 20.90 51.03 14.48
CA LEU A 494 20.75 50.71 15.90
C LEU A 494 21.96 51.20 16.69
N GLN A 495 23.17 51.06 16.14
CA GLN A 495 24.40 51.61 16.71
C GLN A 495 24.34 53.14 16.79
N GLN A 496 23.87 53.81 15.74
CA GLN A 496 23.72 55.26 15.73
C GLN A 496 22.72 55.72 16.79
N ARG A 497 21.56 55.06 16.89
CA ARG A 497 20.58 55.33 17.95
C ARG A 497 21.12 55.08 19.35
N LEU A 498 21.86 54.00 19.55
CA LEU A 498 22.51 53.72 20.83
C LEU A 498 23.52 54.81 21.19
N ASN A 499 24.29 55.31 20.24
CA ASN A 499 25.19 56.44 20.46
C ASN A 499 24.44 57.70 20.88
N GLU A 500 23.39 58.06 20.15
CA GLU A 500 22.57 59.24 20.47
C GLU A 500 21.93 59.10 21.87
N VAL A 501 21.38 57.93 22.21
CA VAL A 501 20.77 57.68 23.52
C VAL A 501 21.80 57.70 24.64
N ILE A 502 22.99 57.14 24.43
CA ILE A 502 24.08 57.16 25.43
C ILE A 502 24.59 58.59 25.62
N ASP A 503 24.74 59.36 24.55
CA ASP A 503 25.23 60.75 24.61
C ASP A 503 24.19 61.67 25.28
N ASP A 504 22.90 61.49 24.95
CA ASP A 504 21.80 62.17 25.65
C ASP A 504 21.76 61.78 27.12
N ALA A 505 21.85 60.49 27.46
CA ALA A 505 21.84 60.02 28.84
C ALA A 505 23.05 60.56 29.63
N ALA A 506 24.25 60.52 29.04
CA ALA A 506 25.46 61.06 29.64
C ALA A 506 25.34 62.57 29.86
N THR A 507 24.85 63.31 28.87
CA THR A 507 24.60 64.75 28.96
C THR A 507 23.57 65.08 30.04
N GLN A 508 22.47 64.32 30.09
CA GLN A 508 21.42 64.48 31.08
C GLN A 508 21.93 64.18 32.49
N GLN A 509 22.78 63.16 32.65
CA GLN A 509 23.39 62.77 33.90
C GLN A 509 24.47 63.77 34.36
N ILE A 510 25.26 64.33 33.44
CA ILE A 510 26.18 65.45 33.71
C ILE A 510 25.38 66.68 34.18
N ASN A 511 24.29 67.02 33.50
CA ASN A 511 23.43 68.14 33.89
C ASN A 511 22.77 67.91 35.26
N GLN A 512 22.34 66.68 35.54
CA GLN A 512 21.78 66.31 36.84
C GLN A 512 22.85 66.35 37.94
N ALA A 513 24.06 65.86 37.66
CA ALA A 513 25.19 65.94 38.58
C ALA A 513 25.53 67.40 38.86
N LYS A 514 25.58 68.26 37.83
CA LYS A 514 25.82 69.69 37.96
C LYS A 514 24.76 70.37 38.84
N ARG A 515 23.46 70.10 38.61
CA ARG A 515 22.38 70.59 39.48
C ARG A 515 22.53 70.12 40.93
N THR A 516 22.93 68.87 41.13
CA THR A 516 23.18 68.32 42.47
C THR A 516 24.37 69.01 43.13
N PHE A 517 25.45 69.29 42.38
CA PHE A 517 26.60 70.05 42.87
C PHE A 517 26.25 71.50 43.18
N ASP A 518 25.51 72.19 42.31
CA ASP A 518 25.03 73.56 42.54
C ASP A 518 24.13 73.61 43.79
N ALA A 519 23.22 72.64 43.96
CA ALA A 519 22.39 72.52 45.16
C ALA A 519 23.20 72.20 46.42
N MET A 520 24.24 71.36 46.30
CA MET A 520 25.14 71.05 47.41
C MET A 520 25.99 72.26 47.79
N GLU A 521 26.47 73.04 46.82
CA GLU A 521 27.17 74.30 47.06
C GLU A 521 26.27 75.31 47.76
N GLU A 522 25.02 75.48 47.29
CA GLU A 522 24.01 76.32 47.94
C GLU A 522 23.77 75.88 49.40
N GLN A 523 23.59 74.57 49.62
CA GLN A 523 23.38 74.00 50.95
C GLN A 523 24.60 74.18 51.88
N VAL A 524 25.81 74.00 51.35
CA VAL A 524 27.07 74.22 52.08
C VAL A 524 27.23 75.70 52.42
N LYS A 525 26.94 76.60 51.47
CA LYS A 525 26.99 78.06 51.68
C LYS A 525 25.96 78.51 52.71
N GLN A 526 24.76 77.92 52.68
CA GLN A 526 23.71 78.18 53.66
C GLN A 526 24.10 77.66 55.05
N GLN A 527 24.70 76.47 55.15
CA GLN A 527 25.19 75.96 56.44
C GLN A 527 26.39 76.73 56.99
N VAL A 528 27.35 77.12 56.15
CA VAL A 528 28.46 77.99 56.56
C VAL A 528 27.94 79.37 56.95
N GLY A 529 26.89 79.87 56.28
CA GLY A 529 26.19 81.10 56.65
C GLY A 529 25.53 81.01 58.03
N LEU A 530 24.76 79.94 58.29
CA LEU A 530 24.17 79.67 59.61
C LEU A 530 25.24 79.49 60.70
N THR A 531 26.37 78.87 60.35
CA THR A 531 27.52 78.74 61.25
C THR A 531 28.16 80.11 61.52
N GLY A 532 28.26 80.97 60.51
CA GLY A 532 28.75 82.35 60.64
C GLY A 532 27.83 83.23 61.49
N GLU A 533 26.51 83.11 61.33
CA GLU A 533 25.51 83.76 62.19
C GLU A 533 25.56 83.25 63.62
N ALA A 534 25.71 81.94 63.82
CA ALA A 534 25.87 81.34 65.14
C ALA A 534 27.14 81.86 65.83
N VAL A 535 28.26 81.94 65.10
CA VAL A 535 29.53 82.50 65.61
C VAL A 535 29.40 84.01 65.90
N ASP A 536 28.77 84.81 65.04
CA ASP A 536 28.51 86.24 65.28
C ASP A 536 27.64 86.46 66.52
N SER A 537 26.60 85.64 66.68
CA SER A 537 25.74 85.66 67.87
C SER A 537 26.54 85.30 69.13
N GLN A 538 27.46 84.34 69.05
CA GLN A 538 28.32 83.94 70.16
C GLN A 538 29.33 85.04 70.50
N LEU A 539 29.86 85.74 69.49
CA LEU A 539 30.77 86.89 69.64
C LEU A 539 30.05 88.09 70.26
N LYS A 540 28.81 88.39 69.86
CA LYS A 540 27.96 89.42 70.50
C LYS A 540 27.64 89.08 71.96
N LEU A 541 27.39 87.80 72.27
CA LEU A 541 27.19 87.35 73.66
C LEU A 541 28.46 87.56 74.49
N ILE A 542 29.63 87.26 73.92
CA ILE A 542 30.94 87.54 74.56
C ILE A 542 31.14 89.04 74.74
N ASP A 543 30.86 89.87 73.74
CA ASP A 543 31.03 91.33 73.80
C ASP A 543 30.14 91.96 74.87
N THR A 544 28.88 91.48 74.98
CA THR A 544 27.94 91.88 76.03
C THR A 544 28.43 91.46 77.43
N ALA A 545 28.93 90.23 77.56
CA ALA A 545 29.50 89.74 78.82
C ALA A 545 30.77 90.53 79.21
N MET A 546 31.60 90.88 78.23
CA MET A 546 32.82 91.66 78.42
C MET A 546 32.51 93.12 78.80
N GLN A 547 31.47 93.73 78.23
CA GLN A 547 30.97 95.04 78.65
C GLN A 547 30.41 95.05 80.08
N GLN A 548 29.68 94.00 80.47
CA GLN A 548 29.22 93.85 81.85
C GLN A 548 30.41 93.74 82.81
N GLU A 549 31.45 93.01 82.43
CA GLU A 549 32.64 92.82 83.25
C GLU A 549 33.51 94.08 83.34
N ILE A 550 33.67 94.83 82.24
CA ILE A 550 34.34 96.14 82.26
C ILE A 550 33.60 97.13 83.16
N ASN A 551 32.26 97.16 83.11
CA ASN A 551 31.47 98.01 84.01
C ASN A 551 31.59 97.57 85.47
N ARG A 552 31.63 96.26 85.74
CA ARG A 552 31.85 95.71 87.08
C ARG A 552 33.21 96.13 87.64
N VAL A 553 34.28 95.98 86.84
CA VAL A 553 35.65 96.36 87.20
C VAL A 553 35.79 97.88 87.38
N MET A 554 35.16 98.69 86.52
CA MET A 554 35.13 100.16 86.68
C MET A 554 34.41 100.60 87.96
N ASN A 555 33.33 99.93 88.35
CA ASN A 555 32.58 100.24 89.56
C ASN A 555 33.35 99.81 90.83
N GLU A 556 34.00 98.64 90.81
CA GLU A 556 34.92 98.20 91.87
C GLU A 556 36.14 99.14 92.00
N MET A 557 36.74 99.58 90.88
CA MET A 557 37.82 100.58 90.90
C MET A 557 37.35 101.93 91.45
N GLY A 558 36.14 102.38 91.09
CA GLY A 558 35.55 103.62 91.59
C GLY A 558 35.32 103.59 93.11
N GLN A 559 34.84 102.46 93.65
CA GLN A 559 34.70 102.25 95.09
C GLN A 559 36.06 102.20 95.80
N ALA A 560 37.07 101.54 95.22
CA ALA A 560 38.41 101.48 95.78
C ALA A 560 39.09 102.87 95.81
N LEU A 561 38.93 103.68 94.76
CA LEU A 561 39.45 105.06 94.70
C LEU A 561 38.76 106.00 95.71
N ALA A 562 37.44 105.87 95.89
CA ALA A 562 36.71 106.62 96.92
C ALA A 562 37.19 106.25 98.34
N GLN A 563 37.46 104.97 98.59
CA GLN A 563 37.96 104.49 99.88
C GLN A 563 39.40 104.97 100.16
N VAL A 564 40.27 105.01 99.15
CA VAL A 564 41.63 105.54 99.26
C VAL A 564 41.62 107.06 99.47
N SER A 565 40.77 107.80 98.74
CA SER A 565 40.62 109.26 98.92
C SER A 565 40.08 109.62 100.32
N GLY A 566 39.13 108.83 100.85
CA GLY A 566 38.60 109.03 102.20
C GLY A 566 39.68 108.85 103.27
N LYS A 567 40.49 107.78 103.15
CA LYS A 567 41.61 107.51 104.07
C LYS A 567 42.71 108.58 104.00
N PHE A 568 42.99 109.11 102.81
CA PHE A 568 44.00 110.16 102.61
C PHE A 568 43.61 111.48 103.29
N VAL A 569 42.33 111.86 103.25
CA VAL A 569 41.81 113.05 103.95
C VAL A 569 41.88 112.86 105.46
N GLU A 570 41.54 111.68 105.96
CA GLU A 570 41.56 111.34 107.38
C GLU A 570 42.99 111.37 107.97
N ASP A 571 43.97 110.84 107.21
CA ASP A 571 45.38 110.87 107.58
C ASP A 571 45.98 112.29 107.48
N TYR A 572 45.56 113.10 106.51
CA TYR A 572 45.99 114.50 106.40
C TYR A 572 45.49 115.36 107.57
N VAL A 573 44.24 115.15 108.01
CA VAL A 573 43.66 115.83 109.18
C VAL A 573 44.40 115.47 110.47
N LYS A 574 44.75 114.19 110.66
CA LYS A 574 45.57 113.74 111.80
C LYS A 574 46.96 114.39 111.79
N LEU A 575 47.60 114.49 110.63
CA LEU A 575 48.92 115.10 110.50
C LEU A 575 48.87 116.61 110.79
N THR A 576 47.85 117.33 110.31
CA THR A 576 47.69 118.76 110.59
C THR A 576 47.37 119.04 112.06
N ASN A 577 46.60 118.18 112.73
CA ASN A 577 46.34 118.33 114.17
C ASN A 577 47.61 118.07 115.00
N ALA A 578 48.41 117.05 114.65
CA ALA A 578 49.70 116.81 115.29
C ALA A 578 50.71 117.95 115.05
N MET A 579 50.72 118.58 113.87
CA MET A 579 51.53 119.77 113.59
C MET A 579 51.07 121.00 114.39
N ASN A 580 49.76 121.17 114.59
CA ASN A 580 49.20 122.28 115.38
C ASN A 580 49.52 122.13 116.89
N GLU A 581 49.60 120.88 117.38
CA GLU A 581 49.99 120.57 118.75
C GLU A 581 51.47 120.86 119.04
N ILE A 582 52.35 120.70 118.04
CA ILE A 582 53.78 121.03 118.12
C ILE A 582 54.04 122.55 118.03
N VAL A 583 53.20 123.30 117.29
CA VAL A 583 53.33 124.76 117.18
C VAL A 583 52.82 125.48 118.43
N ASN A 584 51.81 124.92 119.13
CA ASN A 584 51.26 125.53 120.35
C ASN A 584 52.06 125.25 121.63
N GLN A 585 53.09 124.40 121.61
CA GLN A 585 54.00 124.18 122.76
C GLN A 585 55.24 125.10 122.79
N ARG A 586 55.31 126.13 121.93
CA ARG A 586 56.45 127.09 121.89
C ARG A 586 56.11 128.56 122.19
N VAL A 587 54.94 128.84 122.76
CA VAL A 587 54.64 130.14 123.41
C VAL A 587 53.74 129.91 124.63
N ALA A 588 54.35 129.52 125.76
CA ALA A 588 53.98 129.86 127.13
C ALA A 588 55.12 129.42 128.07
#